data_AF-A0A410MGF9-F1
#
_entry.id   AF-A0A410MGF9-F1
#
_cell.length_a   1.000
_cell.length_b   1.000
_cell.length_c   1.000
_cell.angle_alpha   90.00
_cell.angle_beta   90.00
_cell.angle_gamma   90.00
#
_symmetry.space_group_name_H-M   'P 1'
#
loop_
_entity.id
_entity.type
_entity.pdbx_description
1 polymer ?
#
loop_
_entity_poly.entity_id
_entity_poly.type
_entity_poly.pdbx_seq_one_letter_code
_entity_poly.pdbx_strand_id
1 'polypeptide(L)'
;MNKSEQSRLVQQVVDEIYSAYPFLWEKFGQNGRERTEEDNFHHLDHLYAAYEMDSAAFFIDYTNWLNTVLTSRGVSTQIIIDNYKRLVRLLDESHIENENEKRVYIAYLEQALEHLHTLVKR
;
A
#
# COMPACT_ATOMS: atom_id res chain seq x y z
N MET A 1 12.45 -5.38 7.48
CA MET A 1 12.19 -3.99 7.88
C MET A 1 11.80 -4.01 9.35
N ASN A 2 12.43 -3.20 10.18
CA ASN A 2 12.10 -3.14 11.61
C ASN A 2 10.86 -2.26 11.86
N LYS A 3 10.27 -2.35 13.06
CA LYS A 3 9.04 -1.62 13.39
C LYS A 3 9.16 -0.10 13.23
N SER A 4 10.33 0.48 13.52
CA SER A 4 10.52 1.92 13.42
C SER A 4 10.57 2.41 11.97
N GLU A 5 11.16 1.60 11.07
CA GLU A 5 11.14 1.83 9.63
C GLU A 5 9.71 1.75 9.09
N GLN A 6 8.96 0.71 9.48
CA GLN A 6 7.54 0.55 9.13
C GLN A 6 6.71 1.76 9.56
N SER A 7 6.77 2.15 10.84
CA SER A 7 5.98 3.28 11.34
C SER A 7 6.27 4.59 10.61
N ARG A 8 7.54 4.88 10.32
CA ARG A 8 7.92 6.08 9.57
C ARG A 8 7.37 6.07 8.15
N LEU A 9 7.51 4.93 7.45
CA LEU A 9 7.00 4.75 6.10
C LEU A 9 5.48 4.94 6.06
N VAL A 10 4.75 4.25 6.96
CA VAL A 10 3.30 4.33 7.04
C VAL A 10 2.82 5.75 7.32
N GLN A 11 3.40 6.42 8.32
CA GLN A 11 3.04 7.81 8.64
C GLN A 11 3.21 8.73 7.44
N GLN A 12 4.35 8.61 6.73
CA GLN A 12 4.62 9.44 5.56
C GLN A 12 3.64 9.15 4.41
N VAL A 13 3.31 7.89 4.14
CA VAL A 13 2.30 7.54 3.12
C VAL A 13 0.93 8.11 3.46
N VAL A 14 0.49 7.98 4.71
CA VAL A 14 -0.82 8.46 5.17
C VAL A 14 -0.90 9.98 5.05
N ASP A 15 0.13 10.70 5.51
CA ASP A 15 0.18 12.16 5.45
C ASP A 15 0.18 12.67 4.01
N GLU A 16 0.92 11.99 3.13
CA GLU A 16 0.95 12.29 1.71
C GLU A 16 -0.40 12.06 1.01
N ILE A 17 -1.12 10.98 1.34
CA ILE A 17 -2.46 10.69 0.81
C ILE A 17 -3.46 11.76 1.23
N TYR A 18 -3.50 12.09 2.52
CA TYR A 18 -4.44 13.08 3.03
C TYR A 18 -4.13 14.51 2.56
N SER A 19 -2.86 14.80 2.26
CA SER A 19 -2.46 16.05 1.61
C SER A 19 -2.91 16.10 0.14
N ALA A 20 -2.79 14.99 -0.59
CA ALA A 20 -3.17 14.91 -2.00
C ALA A 20 -4.69 14.82 -2.22
N TYR A 21 -5.43 14.26 -1.27
CA TYR A 21 -6.87 14.03 -1.35
C TYR A 21 -7.62 14.59 -0.14
N PRO A 22 -7.75 15.93 0.01
CA PRO A 22 -8.44 16.54 1.14
C PRO A 22 -9.89 16.07 1.33
N PHE A 23 -10.57 15.67 0.24
CA PHE A 23 -11.93 15.14 0.32
C PHE A 23 -12.05 13.85 1.15
N LEU A 24 -10.97 13.07 1.31
CA LEU A 24 -10.97 11.89 2.19
C LEU A 24 -11.17 12.30 3.64
N TRP A 25 -10.64 13.46 4.04
CA TRP A 25 -10.87 14.02 5.36
C TRP A 25 -12.32 14.46 5.53
N GLU A 26 -12.88 15.18 4.56
CA GLU A 26 -14.28 15.60 4.58
C GLU A 26 -15.24 14.42 4.67
N LYS A 27 -14.93 13.32 3.97
CA LYS A 27 -15.78 12.13 3.88
C LYS A 27 -15.65 11.18 5.07
N PHE A 28 -14.43 10.95 5.56
CA PHE A 28 -14.16 9.89 6.54
C PHE A 28 -13.54 10.38 7.86
N GLY A 29 -13.07 11.63 7.90
CA GLY A 29 -12.48 12.26 9.09
C GLY A 29 -11.33 11.47 9.70
N GLN A 30 -11.15 11.64 11.02
CA GLN A 30 -10.11 11.00 11.81
C GLN A 30 -10.13 9.47 11.69
N ASN A 31 -11.32 8.85 11.78
CA ASN A 31 -11.47 7.40 11.65
C ASN A 31 -11.00 6.91 10.27
N GLY A 32 -11.26 7.66 9.19
CA GLY A 32 -10.70 7.32 7.88
C GLY A 32 -9.18 7.32 7.85
N ARG A 33 -8.56 8.30 8.52
CA ARG A 33 -7.10 8.42 8.57
C ARG A 33 -6.49 7.25 9.35
N GLU A 34 -7.07 6.90 10.49
CA GLU A 34 -6.68 5.75 11.29
C GLU A 34 -6.82 4.43 10.50
N ARG A 35 -7.91 4.25 9.76
CA ARG A 35 -8.08 3.07 8.89
C ARG A 35 -7.09 3.04 7.74
N THR A 36 -6.75 4.19 7.17
CA THR A 36 -5.72 4.28 6.14
C THR A 36 -4.35 3.90 6.71
N GLU A 37 -4.05 4.32 7.93
CA GLU A 37 -2.83 3.91 8.66
C GLU A 37 -2.80 2.40 8.92
N GLU A 38 -3.90 1.83 9.43
CA GLU A 38 -4.06 0.38 9.61
C GLU A 38 -3.88 -0.40 8.29
N ASP A 39 -4.52 0.04 7.20
CA ASP A 39 -4.39 -0.58 5.89
C ASP A 39 -2.93 -0.59 5.41
N ASN A 40 -2.18 0.48 5.61
CA ASN A 40 -0.77 0.54 5.24
C ASN A 40 0.09 -0.42 6.07
N PHE A 41 -0.16 -0.58 7.37
CA PHE A 41 0.49 -1.64 8.14
C PHE A 41 0.13 -3.03 7.60
N HIS A 42 -1.14 -3.26 7.26
CA HIS A 42 -1.55 -4.52 6.65
C HIS A 42 -0.89 -4.76 5.28
N HIS A 43 -0.64 -3.73 4.47
CA HIS A 43 0.13 -3.87 3.22
C HIS A 43 1.53 -4.41 3.52
N LEU A 44 2.20 -3.85 4.53
CA LEU A 44 3.55 -4.29 4.92
C LEU A 44 3.54 -5.72 5.50
N ASP A 45 2.54 -6.09 6.29
CA ASP A 45 2.39 -7.45 6.81
C ASP A 45 2.20 -8.48 5.67
N HIS A 46 1.40 -8.14 4.65
CA HIS A 46 1.17 -9.02 3.50
C HIS A 46 2.38 -9.07 2.56
N LEU A 47 3.12 -7.98 2.42
CA LEU A 47 4.40 -7.97 1.70
C LEU A 47 5.42 -8.87 2.41
N TYR A 48 5.52 -8.79 3.74
CA TYR A 48 6.38 -9.65 4.53
C TYR A 48 6.00 -11.13 4.38
N ALA A 49 4.71 -11.46 4.51
CA ALA A 49 4.25 -12.82 4.29
C ALA A 49 4.54 -13.33 2.87
N ALA A 50 4.30 -12.51 1.84
CA ALA A 50 4.64 -12.84 0.46
C ALA A 50 6.15 -13.05 0.25
N TYR A 51 6.99 -12.29 0.95
CA TYR A 51 8.44 -12.42 0.91
C TYR A 51 8.90 -13.73 1.55
N GLU A 52 8.39 -14.06 2.75
CA GLU A 52 8.70 -15.32 3.43
C GLU A 52 8.23 -16.55 2.64
N MET A 53 7.17 -16.39 1.85
CA MET A 53 6.62 -17.44 0.97
C MET A 53 7.25 -17.47 -0.43
N ASP A 54 8.12 -16.51 -0.78
CA ASP A 54 8.65 -16.29 -2.13
C ASP A 54 7.53 -16.27 -3.21
N SER A 55 6.43 -15.57 -2.92
CA SER A 55 5.22 -15.62 -3.74
C SER A 55 4.60 -14.23 -3.98
N ALA A 56 4.93 -13.63 -5.12
CA ALA A 56 4.24 -12.43 -5.61
C ALA A 56 2.72 -12.65 -5.76
N ALA A 57 2.31 -13.87 -6.15
CA ALA A 57 0.91 -14.23 -6.32
C ALA A 57 0.10 -14.05 -5.02
N PHE A 58 0.70 -14.37 -3.86
CA PHE A 58 0.05 -14.15 -2.56
C PHE A 58 -0.28 -12.68 -2.32
N PHE A 59 0.64 -11.77 -2.67
CA PHE A 59 0.40 -10.33 -2.55
C PHE A 59 -0.64 -9.83 -3.56
N ILE A 60 -0.64 -10.36 -4.79
CA ILE A 60 -1.65 -10.02 -5.81
C ILE A 60 -3.06 -10.45 -5.38
N ASP A 61 -3.20 -11.63 -4.77
CA ASP A 61 -4.48 -12.12 -4.22
C ASP A 61 -4.98 -11.20 -3.09
N TYR A 62 -4.07 -10.77 -2.21
CA TYR A 62 -4.36 -9.75 -1.21
C TYR A 62 -4.84 -8.43 -1.84
N THR A 63 -4.14 -7.95 -2.88
CA THR A 63 -4.53 -6.73 -3.60
C THR A 63 -5.92 -6.84 -4.24
N ASN A 64 -6.28 -8.01 -4.80
CA ASN A 64 -7.61 -8.27 -5.36
C ASN A 64 -8.71 -8.18 -4.30
N TRP A 65 -8.48 -8.84 -3.16
CA TRP A 65 -9.38 -8.79 -2.02
C TRP A 65 -9.56 -7.35 -1.52
N LEU A 66 -8.45 -6.64 -1.29
CA LEU A 66 -8.45 -5.27 -0.81
C LEU A 66 -9.21 -4.35 -1.77
N ASN A 67 -8.95 -4.46 -3.08
CA ASN A 67 -9.63 -3.66 -4.09
C ASN A 67 -11.13 -3.90 -4.08
N THR A 68 -11.58 -5.16 -3.97
CA THR A 68 -13.01 -5.49 -3.85
C THR A 68 -13.62 -4.87 -2.59
N VAL A 69 -12.93 -4.98 -1.46
CA VAL A 69 -13.37 -4.47 -0.16
C VAL A 69 -13.49 -2.94 -0.19
N LEU A 70 -12.47 -2.22 -0.66
CA LEU A 70 -12.44 -0.76 -0.68
C LEU A 70 -13.39 -0.15 -1.71
N THR A 71 -13.49 -0.74 -2.90
CA THR A 71 -14.43 -0.26 -3.93
C THR A 71 -15.88 -0.43 -3.50
N SER A 72 -16.22 -1.49 -2.75
CA SER A 72 -17.56 -1.66 -2.17
C SER A 72 -17.93 -0.57 -1.14
N ARG A 73 -16.93 0.13 -0.57
CA ARG A 73 -17.08 1.23 0.38
C ARG A 73 -16.93 2.62 -0.26
N GLY A 74 -16.84 2.67 -1.59
CA GLY A 74 -16.73 3.92 -2.34
C GLY A 74 -15.36 4.58 -2.24
N VAL A 75 -14.29 3.78 -2.06
CA VAL A 75 -12.89 4.18 -2.26
C VAL A 75 -12.46 3.63 -3.61
N SER A 76 -12.07 4.50 -4.54
CA SER A 76 -11.75 4.06 -5.91
C SER A 76 -10.43 3.28 -5.96
N THR A 77 -10.34 2.37 -6.92
CA THR A 77 -9.08 1.66 -7.25
C THR A 77 -7.91 2.62 -7.49
N GLN A 78 -8.19 3.84 -7.97
CA GLN A 78 -7.17 4.87 -8.18
C GLN A 78 -6.46 5.30 -6.88
N ILE A 79 -7.16 5.31 -5.74
CA ILE A 79 -6.56 5.64 -4.43
C ILE A 79 -5.63 4.50 -3.98
N ILE A 80 -5.98 3.24 -4.26
CA ILE A 80 -5.14 2.08 -3.97
C ILE A 80 -3.87 2.12 -4.81
N ILE A 81 -4.02 2.38 -6.11
CA ILE A 81 -2.89 2.58 -7.03
C ILE A 81 -1.97 3.70 -6.54
N ASP A 82 -2.54 4.84 -6.10
CA ASP A 82 -1.75 5.96 -5.58
C ASP A 82 -0.99 5.57 -4.30
N ASN A 83 -1.65 4.88 -3.36
CA ASN A 83 -1.01 4.36 -2.16
C ASN A 83 0.19 3.45 -2.49
N TYR A 84 0.02 2.47 -3.38
CA TYR A 84 1.10 1.56 -3.77
C TYR A 84 2.25 2.28 -4.47
N LYS A 85 1.97 3.30 -5.29
CA LYS A 85 3.01 4.15 -5.90
C LYS A 85 3.81 4.91 -4.85
N ARG A 86 3.16 5.42 -3.80
CA ARG A 86 3.85 6.08 -2.68
C ARG A 86 4.72 5.10 -1.92
N LEU A 87 4.21 3.90 -1.62
CA LEU A 87 5.00 2.85 -0.97
C LEU A 87 6.25 2.51 -1.79
N VAL A 88 6.12 2.29 -3.10
CA VAL A 88 7.28 2.03 -3.99
C VAL A 88 8.30 3.16 -3.91
N ARG A 89 7.86 4.41 -4.10
CA ARG A 89 8.75 5.58 -4.10
C ARG A 89 9.46 5.75 -2.75
N LEU A 90 8.72 5.65 -1.64
CA LEU A 90 9.28 5.84 -0.31
C LEU A 90 10.16 4.70 0.15
N LEU A 91 9.85 3.45 -0.25
CA LEU A 91 10.76 2.33 -0.07
C LEU A 91 12.07 2.59 -0.83
N ASP A 92 12.01 3.00 -2.10
CA ASP A 92 13.18 3.28 -2.93
C ASP A 92 14.07 4.40 -2.33
N GLU A 93 13.46 5.50 -1.90
CA GLU A 93 14.14 6.66 -1.29
C GLU A 93 14.66 6.41 0.14
N SER A 94 14.11 5.42 0.85
CA SER A 94 14.50 5.14 2.23
C SER A 94 15.68 4.18 2.34
N HIS A 95 16.49 4.38 3.38
CA HIS A 95 17.47 3.39 3.81
C HIS A 95 16.77 2.37 4.71
N ILE A 96 16.71 1.11 4.25
CA ILE A 96 16.14 -0.02 4.97
C ILE A 96 17.25 -1.03 5.17
N GLU A 97 17.46 -1.48 6.41
CA GLU A 97 18.60 -2.36 6.75
C GLU A 97 18.66 -3.62 5.87
N ASN A 98 17.50 -4.21 5.56
CA ASN A 98 17.40 -5.37 4.68
C ASN A 98 17.06 -4.95 3.24
N GLU A 99 18.10 -4.67 2.46
CA GLU A 99 17.98 -4.25 1.05
C GLU A 99 17.35 -5.34 0.14
N ASN A 100 17.52 -6.63 0.46
CA ASN A 100 16.90 -7.70 -0.32
C ASN A 100 15.37 -7.71 -0.13
N GLU A 101 14.92 -7.65 1.12
CA GLU A 101 13.49 -7.54 1.45
C GLU A 101 12.87 -6.29 0.83
N LYS A 102 13.53 -5.13 0.95
CA LYS A 102 13.10 -3.88 0.29
C LYS A 102 12.92 -4.08 -1.22
N ARG A 103 13.91 -4.66 -1.91
CA ARG A 103 13.85 -4.90 -3.35
C ARG A 103 12.69 -5.80 -3.74
N VAL A 104 12.45 -6.87 -2.98
CA VAL A 104 11.34 -7.80 -3.24
C VAL A 104 9.99 -7.13 -2.99
N TYR A 105 9.86 -6.33 -1.93
CA TYR A 105 8.62 -5.56 -1.68
C TYR A 105 8.29 -4.63 -2.83
N ILE A 106 9.28 -3.88 -3.34
CA ILE A 106 9.10 -3.01 -4.49
C ILE A 106 8.63 -3.83 -5.70
N ALA A 107 9.29 -4.96 -6.00
CA ALA A 107 8.90 -5.81 -7.12
C ALA A 107 7.48 -6.39 -6.99
N TYR A 108 7.00 -6.70 -5.78
CA TYR A 108 5.64 -7.17 -5.54
C TYR A 108 4.61 -6.05 -5.68
N LEU A 109 4.91 -4.85 -5.16
CA LEU A 109 4.08 -3.67 -5.36
C LEU A 109 3.97 -3.28 -6.83
N GLU A 110 5.06 -3.36 -7.60
CA GLU A 110 5.06 -3.09 -9.04
C GLU A 110 4.19 -4.07 -9.82
N GLN A 111 4.28 -5.38 -9.52
CA GLN A 111 3.40 -6.38 -10.13
C GLN A 111 1.92 -6.15 -9.75
N ALA A 112 1.64 -5.81 -8.49
CA ALA A 112 0.30 -5.48 -8.06
C ALA A 112 -0.23 -4.20 -8.74
N LEU A 113 0.62 -3.20 -8.97
CA LEU A 113 0.29 -2.00 -9.73
C LEU A 113 -0.05 -2.33 -11.18
N GLU A 114 0.77 -3.13 -11.87
CA GLU A 114 0.48 -3.60 -13.22
C GLU A 114 -0.89 -4.28 -13.27
N HIS A 115 -1.16 -5.18 -12.32
CA HIS A 115 -2.43 -5.88 -12.18
C HIS A 115 -3.61 -4.92 -11.99
N LEU A 116 -3.53 -3.99 -11.02
CA LEU A 116 -4.58 -2.99 -10.76
C LEU A 116 -4.86 -2.10 -11.98
N HIS A 117 -3.84 -1.72 -12.75
CA HIS A 117 -4.05 -0.95 -13.99
C HIS A 117 -4.82 -1.75 -15.06
N THR A 118 -4.78 -3.09 -15.04
CA THR A 118 -5.63 -3.91 -15.93
C THR A 118 -7.11 -3.87 -15.55
N LEU A 119 -7.42 -3.62 -14.27
CA LEU A 119 -8.80 -3.55 -13.77
C LEU A 119 -9.46 -2.21 -14.10
N VAL A 120 -8.69 -1.12 -14.11
CA VAL A 120 -9.21 0.24 -14.41
C VAL A 120 -9.46 0.46 -15.91
N LYS A 121 -8.82 -0.33 -16.78
CA LYS A 121 -8.98 -0.25 -18.25
C LYS A 121 -10.21 -1.00 -18.78
N ARG A 122 -10.99 -1.64 -17.92
CA ARG A 122 -12.22 -2.37 -18.26
C ARG A 122 -13.44 -1.53 -17.93
#